data_AF-L7QPW4-F1
#
_entry.id   AF-L7QPW4-F1
#
_cell.length_a   1.000
_cell.length_b   1.000
_cell.length_c   1.000
_cell.angle_alpha   90.00
_cell.angle_beta   90.00
_cell.angle_gamma   90.00
#
_symmetry.space_group_name_H-M   'P 1'
#
loop_
_entity.id
_entity.type
_entity.pdbx_description
1 polymer ?
#
loop_
_entity_poly.entity_id
_entity_poly.type
_entity_poly.pdbx_seq_one_letter_code
_entity_poly.pdbx_strand_id
1 'polypeptide(L)'
;VTDKDALQIYHPDDLDYLQQVYENIVKEGGVPRTRAYRMMAQNGDYLKVETEWSSFINPWSKRLEFVIGKHHIIEGPANPDVFQSPDPEKAVNVSDDEKAKAQKFRDGIVRIMNEVLTKPAEAAKQQMTKRCQDLASFMESLMEEQQPKVDEELRLDIQDRDHSYYERDSVMLGGISPHHDYNDSKSSTGTPLS
;
A
#
# COMPACT_ATOMS: atom_id res chain seq x y z
N VAL A 1 19.89 -13.76 13.07
CA VAL A 1 20.57 -13.46 11.79
C VAL A 1 19.73 -12.44 11.07
N THR A 2 20.08 -11.16 11.17
CA THR A 2 19.52 -10.09 10.34
C THR A 2 20.51 -9.80 9.21
N ASP A 3 20.06 -9.16 8.13
CA ASP A 3 20.93 -8.63 7.06
C ASP A 3 21.73 -9.67 6.25
N LYS A 4 21.20 -10.91 6.14
CA LYS A 4 21.71 -11.92 5.21
C LYS A 4 20.72 -12.16 4.08
N ASP A 5 21.23 -12.48 2.91
CA ASP A 5 20.44 -12.90 1.76
C ASP A 5 19.70 -14.21 2.07
N ALA A 6 18.37 -14.12 2.13
CA ALA A 6 17.50 -15.26 2.39
C ALA A 6 17.59 -16.32 1.28
N LEU A 7 17.96 -15.96 0.04
CA LEU A 7 18.05 -16.91 -1.06
C LEU A 7 19.21 -17.91 -0.91
N GLN A 8 20.17 -17.61 -0.01
CA GLN A 8 21.29 -18.50 0.30
C GLN A 8 20.88 -19.70 1.16
N ILE A 9 19.78 -19.58 1.91
CA ILE A 9 19.33 -20.66 2.81
C ILE A 9 18.47 -21.71 2.07
N TYR A 10 18.06 -21.44 0.84
CA TYR A 10 17.30 -22.38 0.05
C TYR A 10 18.19 -23.44 -0.58
N HIS A 11 17.68 -24.67 -0.65
CA HIS A 11 18.37 -25.75 -1.34
C HIS A 11 18.43 -25.48 -2.85
N PRO A 12 19.59 -25.68 -3.52
CA PRO A 12 19.78 -25.42 -4.95
C PRO A 12 18.70 -26.04 -5.86
N ASP A 13 18.35 -27.30 -5.65
CA ASP A 13 17.33 -28.00 -6.44
C ASP A 13 15.91 -27.39 -6.32
N ASP A 14 15.62 -26.70 -5.21
CA ASP A 14 14.28 -26.17 -4.95
C ASP A 14 14.12 -24.75 -5.49
N LEU A 15 15.21 -24.11 -5.95
CA LEU A 15 15.23 -22.72 -6.42
C LEU A 15 14.35 -22.47 -7.65
N ASP A 16 14.27 -23.43 -8.58
CA ASP A 16 13.40 -23.33 -9.77
C ASP A 16 11.93 -23.16 -9.38
N TYR A 17 11.49 -23.93 -8.38
CA TYR A 17 10.13 -23.81 -7.85
C TYR A 17 9.95 -22.54 -7.04
N LEU A 18 10.91 -22.19 -6.20
CA LEU A 18 10.83 -20.96 -5.41
C LEU A 18 10.75 -19.74 -6.32
N GLN A 19 11.42 -19.75 -7.49
CA GLN A 19 11.25 -18.70 -8.49
C GLN A 19 9.80 -18.52 -8.93
N GLN A 20 9.09 -19.61 -9.20
CA GLN A 20 7.66 -19.58 -9.54
C GLN A 20 6.80 -19.10 -8.37
N VAL A 21 7.16 -19.47 -7.13
CA VAL A 21 6.50 -18.97 -5.92
C VAL A 21 6.67 -17.45 -5.80
N TYR A 22 7.89 -16.93 -5.95
CA TYR A 22 8.15 -15.48 -5.93
C TYR A 22 7.40 -14.74 -7.05
N GLU A 23 7.28 -15.34 -8.23
CA GLU A 23 6.45 -14.78 -9.30
C GLU A 23 4.98 -14.65 -8.89
N ASN A 24 4.43 -15.66 -8.21
CA ASN A 24 3.06 -15.63 -7.70
C ASN A 24 2.91 -14.61 -6.55
N ILE A 25 3.89 -14.51 -5.64
CA ILE A 25 3.88 -13.52 -4.57
C ILE A 25 3.78 -12.11 -5.16
N VAL A 26 4.59 -11.80 -6.17
CA VAL A 26 4.58 -10.48 -6.79
C VAL A 26 3.29 -10.26 -7.57
N LYS A 27 2.78 -11.26 -8.30
CA LYS A 27 1.53 -11.09 -9.06
C LYS A 27 0.30 -10.95 -8.18
N GLU A 28 0.18 -11.76 -7.13
CA GLU A 28 -1.07 -11.94 -6.38
C GLU A 28 -1.05 -11.31 -4.98
N GLY A 29 0.12 -10.86 -4.52
CA GLY A 29 0.31 -10.26 -3.21
C GLY A 29 0.56 -11.28 -2.09
N GLY A 30 0.45 -12.58 -2.38
CA GLY A 30 0.70 -13.65 -1.41
C GLY A 30 0.44 -15.04 -1.98
N VAL A 31 0.78 -16.07 -1.21
CA VAL A 31 0.54 -17.49 -1.53
C VAL A 31 0.10 -18.19 -0.25
N PRO A 32 -1.12 -18.77 -0.18
CA PRO A 32 -1.72 -19.23 1.07
C PRO A 32 -0.95 -20.39 1.74
N ARG A 33 -0.43 -21.35 0.98
CA ARG A 33 0.49 -22.40 1.48
C ARG A 33 1.26 -23.02 0.33
N THR A 34 2.59 -23.05 0.41
CA THR A 34 3.44 -23.70 -0.60
C THR A 34 3.50 -25.21 -0.42
N ARG A 35 4.01 -25.91 -1.43
CA ARG A 35 4.52 -27.27 -1.24
C ARG A 35 5.74 -27.24 -0.31
N ALA A 36 6.07 -28.37 0.31
CA ALA A 36 7.24 -28.48 1.15
C ALA A 36 8.54 -28.26 0.33
N TYR A 37 9.47 -27.47 0.87
CA TYR A 37 10.79 -27.23 0.29
C TYR A 37 11.86 -27.19 1.39
N ARG A 38 13.14 -27.27 1.01
CA ARG A 38 14.25 -27.36 1.96
C ARG A 38 14.83 -25.98 2.30
N MET A 39 14.97 -25.71 3.60
CA MET A 39 15.67 -24.56 4.15
C MET A 39 16.85 -25.01 5.02
N MET A 40 17.98 -24.34 4.91
CA MET A 40 19.19 -24.62 5.65
C MET A 40 19.10 -24.06 7.07
N ALA A 41 19.41 -24.88 8.06
CA ALA A 41 19.62 -24.49 9.45
C ALA A 41 21.06 -24.02 9.69
N GLN A 42 21.33 -23.48 10.88
CA GLN A 42 22.65 -22.95 11.24
C GLN A 42 23.76 -24.02 11.22
N ASN A 43 23.44 -25.27 11.54
CA ASN A 43 24.36 -26.41 11.48
C ASN A 43 24.65 -26.91 10.06
N GLY A 44 24.09 -26.28 9.02
CA GLY A 44 24.26 -26.65 7.62
C GLY A 44 23.33 -27.76 7.12
N ASP A 45 22.52 -28.36 7.99
CA ASP A 45 21.53 -29.36 7.59
C ASP A 45 20.24 -28.70 7.10
N TYR A 46 19.51 -29.41 6.24
CA TYR A 46 18.26 -28.94 5.69
C TYR A 46 17.07 -29.46 6.48
N LEU A 47 16.10 -28.58 6.71
CA LEU A 47 14.76 -28.91 7.21
C LEU A 47 13.73 -28.74 6.09
N LYS A 48 12.63 -29.49 6.14
CA LYS A 48 11.51 -29.30 5.21
C LYS A 48 10.50 -28.35 5.82
N VAL A 49 10.13 -27.33 5.06
CA VAL A 49 9.18 -26.30 5.46
C VAL A 49 8.08 -26.13 4.44
N GLU A 50 6.90 -25.79 4.93
CA GLU A 50 5.84 -25.16 4.14
C GLU A 50 5.73 -23.71 4.55
N THR A 51 5.42 -22.81 3.62
CA THR A 51 5.36 -21.38 3.93
C THR A 51 4.08 -20.77 3.40
N GLU A 52 3.45 -19.95 4.24
CA GLU A 52 2.40 -19.03 3.83
C GLU A 52 3.09 -17.70 3.54
N TRP A 53 2.94 -17.19 2.32
CA TRP A 53 3.59 -15.97 1.88
C TRP A 53 2.59 -14.82 1.84
N SER A 54 3.02 -13.67 2.31
CA SER A 54 2.35 -12.39 2.10
C SER A 54 3.38 -11.35 1.67
N SER A 55 2.90 -10.29 1.04
CA SER A 55 3.76 -9.20 0.60
C SER A 55 3.07 -7.86 0.78
N PHE A 56 3.89 -6.82 0.87
CA PHE A 56 3.42 -5.45 0.88
C PHE A 56 4.03 -4.69 -0.29
N ILE A 57 3.15 -4.07 -1.07
CA ILE A 57 3.51 -3.20 -2.19
C ILE A 57 3.16 -1.79 -1.81
N ASN A 58 4.14 -0.91 -1.92
CA ASN A 58 3.94 0.50 -1.61
C ASN A 58 2.92 1.12 -2.57
N PRO A 59 1.82 1.74 -2.07
CA PRO A 59 0.74 2.22 -2.92
C PRO A 59 1.13 3.44 -3.78
N TRP A 60 2.19 4.16 -3.44
CA TRP A 60 2.69 5.30 -4.20
C TRP A 60 3.74 4.90 -5.23
N SER A 61 4.79 4.20 -4.81
CA SER A 61 5.87 3.80 -5.72
C SER A 61 5.52 2.58 -6.59
N LYS A 62 4.48 1.83 -6.21
CA LYS A 62 4.08 0.55 -6.83
C LYS A 62 5.16 -0.53 -6.81
N ARG A 63 6.15 -0.37 -5.92
CA ARG A 63 7.25 -1.34 -5.74
C ARG A 63 6.98 -2.24 -4.55
N LEU A 64 7.43 -3.48 -4.65
CA LEU A 64 7.48 -4.42 -3.53
C LEU A 64 8.42 -3.86 -2.45
N GLU A 65 7.91 -3.75 -1.23
CA GLU A 65 8.68 -3.20 -0.10
C GLU A 65 9.20 -4.33 0.79
N PHE A 66 8.35 -5.32 1.08
CA PHE A 66 8.76 -6.51 1.81
C PHE A 66 7.90 -7.73 1.48
N VAL A 67 8.48 -8.91 1.70
CA VAL A 67 7.84 -10.22 1.65
C VAL A 67 7.95 -10.84 3.03
N ILE A 68 6.85 -11.39 3.52
CA ILE A 68 6.77 -12.07 4.81
C ILE A 68 6.43 -13.53 4.55
N GLY A 69 7.23 -14.42 5.12
CA GLY A 69 6.99 -15.86 5.11
C GLY A 69 6.63 -16.34 6.51
N LYS A 70 5.44 -16.96 6.66
CA LYS A 70 5.07 -17.71 7.86
C LYS A 70 5.43 -19.19 7.64
N HIS A 71 6.56 -19.59 8.20
CA HIS A 71 7.13 -20.92 8.00
C HIS A 71 6.57 -21.95 8.98
N HIS A 72 6.21 -23.12 8.47
CA HIS A 72 5.79 -24.30 9.22
C HIS A 72 6.79 -25.42 8.97
N ILE A 73 7.43 -25.91 10.04
CA ILE A 73 8.39 -27.00 9.93
C ILE A 73 7.61 -28.31 9.79
N ILE A 74 7.87 -29.03 8.71
CA ILE A 74 7.25 -30.33 8.42
C ILE A 74 8.17 -31.47 8.85
N GLU A 75 9.47 -31.31 8.60
CA GLU A 75 10.50 -32.29 8.96
C GLU A 75 11.73 -31.57 9.48
N GLY A 76 12.26 -32.03 10.61
CA GLY A 76 13.47 -31.48 11.20
C GLY A 76 14.75 -31.85 10.43
N PRO A 77 15.88 -31.22 10.75
CA PRO A 77 17.18 -31.57 10.16
C PRO A 77 17.66 -32.96 10.59
N ALA A 78 18.56 -33.55 9.80
CA ALA A 78 19.15 -34.85 10.10
C ALA A 78 19.92 -34.85 11.43
N ASN A 79 20.67 -33.78 11.70
CA ASN A 79 21.25 -33.48 13.01
C ASN A 79 20.28 -32.61 13.83
N PRO A 80 19.73 -33.12 14.95
CA PRO A 80 18.82 -32.36 15.82
C PRO A 80 19.46 -31.14 16.48
N ASP A 81 20.78 -31.11 16.63
CA ASP A 81 21.49 -29.98 17.24
C ASP A 81 21.76 -28.88 16.21
N VAL A 82 20.81 -27.95 16.12
CA VAL A 82 20.83 -26.82 15.18
C VAL A 82 21.84 -25.72 15.55
N PHE A 83 22.40 -25.75 16.76
CA PHE A 83 23.32 -24.69 17.23
C PHE A 83 24.79 -25.01 16.95
N GLN A 84 25.09 -26.22 16.45
CA GLN A 84 26.44 -26.61 16.07
C GLN A 84 26.98 -25.75 14.93
N SER A 85 28.30 -25.60 14.90
CA SER A 85 28.99 -25.00 13.77
C SER A 85 28.80 -25.87 12.53
N PRO A 86 28.55 -25.27 11.34
CA PRO A 86 28.42 -26.02 10.11
C PRO A 86 29.72 -26.75 9.78
N ASP A 87 29.58 -27.99 9.29
CA ASP A 87 30.70 -28.83 8.88
C ASP A 87 31.29 -28.30 7.55
N PRO A 88 32.58 -27.90 7.52
CA PRO A 88 33.21 -27.40 6.30
C PRO A 88 33.26 -28.44 5.18
N GLU A 89 33.24 -29.74 5.47
CA GLU A 89 33.28 -30.80 4.45
C GLU A 89 31.99 -30.84 3.62
N LYS A 90 30.83 -30.51 4.21
CA LYS A 90 29.54 -30.46 3.51
C LYS A 90 29.50 -29.34 2.46
N ALA A 91 30.18 -28.22 2.71
CA ALA A 91 30.24 -27.09 1.78
C ALA A 91 31.09 -27.36 0.53
N VAL A 92 32.00 -28.34 0.60
CA VAL A 92 32.96 -28.66 -0.47
C VAL A 92 32.34 -29.53 -1.58
N ASN A 93 31.23 -30.21 -1.30
CA ASN A 93 30.66 -31.21 -2.21
C ASN A 93 29.83 -30.66 -3.38
N VAL A 94 29.56 -29.35 -3.44
CA VAL A 94 28.74 -28.77 -4.52
C VAL A 94 29.64 -28.41 -5.70
N SER A 95 29.33 -28.96 -6.88
CA SER A 95 30.07 -28.68 -8.11
C SER A 95 29.91 -27.21 -8.54
N ASP A 96 30.88 -26.69 -9.28
CA ASP A 96 30.83 -25.29 -9.74
C ASP A 96 29.66 -25.04 -10.71
N ASP A 97 29.28 -26.05 -11.49
CA ASP A 97 28.12 -25.99 -12.39
C ASP A 97 26.80 -25.87 -11.61
N GLU A 98 26.65 -26.60 -10.50
CA GLU A 98 25.48 -26.50 -9.63
C GLU A 98 25.40 -25.15 -8.93
N LYS A 99 26.54 -24.61 -8.47
CA LYS A 99 26.62 -23.25 -7.89
C LYS A 99 26.21 -22.19 -8.92
N ALA A 100 26.72 -22.28 -10.15
CA ALA A 100 26.38 -21.36 -11.21
C ALA A 100 24.90 -21.43 -11.59
N LYS A 101 24.33 -22.63 -11.65
CA LYS A 101 22.89 -22.84 -11.89
C LYS A 101 22.05 -22.25 -10.76
N ALA A 102 22.40 -22.51 -9.50
CA ALA A 102 21.72 -21.95 -8.34
C ALA A 102 21.76 -20.42 -8.37
N GLN A 103 22.91 -19.83 -8.68
CA GLN A 103 23.05 -18.38 -8.76
C GLN A 103 22.14 -17.76 -9.83
N LYS A 104 22.01 -18.38 -11.01
CA LYS A 104 21.07 -17.91 -12.05
C LYS A 104 19.63 -17.84 -11.56
N PHE A 105 19.17 -18.82 -10.78
CA PHE A 105 17.82 -18.77 -10.20
C PHE A 105 17.67 -17.68 -9.15
N ARG A 106 18.69 -17.49 -8.30
CA ARG A 106 18.69 -16.42 -7.29
C ARG A 106 18.60 -15.04 -7.95
N ASP A 107 19.42 -14.79 -8.96
CA ASP A 107 19.38 -13.55 -9.74
C ASP A 107 18.01 -13.36 -10.40
N GLY A 108 17.42 -14.44 -10.91
CA GLY A 108 16.08 -14.45 -11.46
C GLY A 108 14.99 -14.09 -10.43
N ILE A 109 15.08 -14.57 -9.20
CA ILE A 109 14.16 -14.22 -8.10
C ILE A 109 14.30 -12.73 -7.75
N VAL A 110 15.53 -12.23 -7.62
CA VAL A 110 15.80 -10.80 -7.36
C VAL A 110 15.22 -9.93 -8.47
N ARG A 111 15.35 -10.34 -9.73
CA ARG A 111 14.76 -9.63 -10.85
C ARG A 111 13.23 -9.58 -10.76
N ILE A 112 12.58 -10.71 -10.49
CA ILE A 112 11.11 -10.78 -10.34
C ILE A 112 10.62 -9.83 -9.25
N MET A 113 11.29 -9.79 -8.10
CA MET A 113 10.94 -8.88 -7.00
C MET A 113 11.09 -7.39 -7.34
N ASN A 114 11.96 -7.05 -8.30
CA ASN A 114 12.23 -5.66 -8.69
C ASN A 114 11.43 -5.17 -9.91
N GLU A 115 11.16 -6.03 -10.89
CA GLU A 115 10.66 -5.62 -12.20
C GLU A 115 9.15 -5.85 -12.42
N VAL A 116 8.55 -6.85 -11.76
CA VAL A 116 7.17 -7.24 -12.06
C VAL A 116 6.20 -6.34 -11.30
N LEU A 117 5.41 -5.55 -12.03
CA LEU A 117 4.26 -4.83 -11.49
C LEU A 117 3.21 -5.86 -11.04
N THR A 118 2.66 -5.62 -9.86
CA THR A 118 1.73 -6.57 -9.23
C THR A 118 0.32 -6.41 -9.83
N LYS A 119 -0.49 -7.48 -9.94
CA LYS A 119 -1.88 -7.36 -10.42
C LYS A 119 -2.68 -6.33 -9.60
N PRO A 120 -2.50 -6.21 -8.27
CA PRO A 120 -3.11 -5.12 -7.50
C PRO A 120 -2.69 -3.71 -7.95
N ALA A 121 -1.43 -3.51 -8.36
CA ALA A 121 -0.97 -2.22 -8.88
C ALA A 121 -1.60 -1.88 -10.24
N GLU A 122 -1.76 -2.88 -11.12
CA GLU A 122 -2.45 -2.72 -12.41
C GLU A 122 -3.96 -2.49 -12.23
N ALA A 123 -4.62 -3.25 -11.35
CA ALA A 123 -6.04 -3.11 -11.05
C ALA A 123 -6.35 -1.75 -10.37
N ALA A 124 -5.47 -1.26 -9.50
CA ALA A 124 -5.59 0.07 -8.90
C ALA A 124 -5.53 1.19 -9.96
N LYS A 125 -4.81 0.99 -11.08
CA LYS A 125 -4.78 1.94 -12.19
C LYS A 125 -6.09 1.95 -12.99
N GLN A 126 -6.75 0.80 -13.13
CA GLN A 126 -8.00 0.69 -13.89
C GLN A 126 -9.26 1.07 -13.08
N GLN A 127 -9.26 0.91 -11.74
CA GLN A 127 -10.45 1.17 -10.91
C GLN A 127 -10.74 2.65 -10.61
N MET A 128 -9.91 3.59 -11.05
CA MET A 128 -10.07 5.00 -10.68
C MET A 128 -11.35 5.61 -11.26
N THR A 129 -11.69 5.32 -12.52
CA THR A 129 -12.81 5.97 -13.20
C THR A 129 -14.17 5.57 -12.63
N LYS A 130 -14.37 4.27 -12.34
CA LYS A 130 -15.64 3.77 -11.79
C LYS A 130 -15.83 4.19 -10.33
N ARG A 131 -14.77 4.11 -9.51
CA ARG A 131 -14.84 4.49 -8.10
C ARG A 131 -15.01 5.98 -7.87
N CYS A 132 -14.42 6.83 -8.73
CA CYS A 132 -14.66 8.27 -8.66
C CYS A 132 -16.12 8.62 -8.97
N GLN A 133 -16.75 7.91 -9.91
CA GLN A 133 -18.16 8.10 -10.26
C GLN A 133 -19.09 7.63 -9.12
N ASP A 134 -18.83 6.47 -8.53
CA ASP A 134 -19.58 5.97 -7.37
C ASP A 134 -19.43 6.92 -6.17
N LEU A 135 -18.22 7.41 -5.90
CA LEU A 135 -17.97 8.37 -4.81
C LEU A 135 -18.68 9.70 -5.05
N ALA A 136 -18.61 10.24 -6.28
CA ALA A 136 -19.30 11.47 -6.64
C ALA A 136 -20.82 11.33 -6.45
N SER A 137 -21.41 10.22 -6.91
CA SER A 137 -22.84 9.94 -6.72
C SER A 137 -23.26 9.83 -5.25
N PHE A 138 -22.38 9.29 -4.40
CA PHE A 138 -22.64 9.18 -2.97
C PHE A 138 -22.55 10.54 -2.27
N MET A 139 -21.56 11.36 -2.63
CA MET A 139 -21.44 12.73 -2.09
C MET A 139 -22.59 13.62 -2.55
N GLU A 140 -23.07 13.46 -3.79
CA GLU A 140 -24.23 14.17 -4.34
C GLU A 140 -25.52 13.79 -3.58
N SER A 141 -25.75 12.49 -3.35
CA SER A 141 -26.87 12.01 -2.52
C SER A 141 -26.85 12.57 -1.09
N LEU A 142 -25.68 12.71 -0.47
CA LEU A 142 -25.57 13.28 0.87
C LEU A 142 -25.87 14.78 0.89
N MET A 143 -25.53 15.50 -0.19
CA MET A 143 -25.83 16.93 -0.32
C MET A 143 -27.31 17.19 -0.62
N GLU A 144 -27.97 16.29 -1.36
CA GLU A 144 -29.42 16.33 -1.61
C GLU A 144 -30.23 15.97 -0.35
N GLU A 145 -29.80 14.97 0.44
CA GLU A 145 -30.44 14.61 1.70
C GLU A 145 -30.29 15.67 2.80
N GLN A 146 -29.26 16.52 2.72
CA GLN A 146 -29.00 17.59 3.70
C GLN A 146 -29.63 18.94 3.34
N GLN A 147 -30.39 19.07 2.24
CA GLN A 147 -31.19 20.27 2.02
C GLN A 147 -32.39 20.30 2.98
N PRO A 148 -32.49 21.27 3.91
CA PRO A 148 -33.74 21.48 4.62
C PRO A 148 -34.77 21.95 3.59
N LYS A 149 -35.93 21.28 3.52
CA LYS A 149 -37.08 21.80 2.79
C LYS A 149 -37.54 23.09 3.47
N VAL A 150 -37.05 24.24 3.00
CA VAL A 150 -37.44 25.59 3.47
C VAL A 150 -38.83 25.96 2.93
N ASP A 151 -39.85 25.12 3.15
CA ASP A 151 -41.21 25.46 2.70
C ASP A 151 -42.35 25.03 3.64
N GLU A 152 -42.07 24.53 4.85
CA GLU A 152 -43.13 24.13 5.81
C GLU A 152 -43.02 24.70 7.23
N GLU A 153 -42.21 25.74 7.49
CA GLU A 153 -42.12 26.31 8.85
C GLU A 153 -42.12 27.84 8.96
N LEU A 154 -43.02 28.52 8.24
CA LEU A 154 -43.34 29.93 8.54
C LEU A 154 -44.84 30.21 8.39
N ARG A 155 -45.69 29.44 9.07
CA ARG A 155 -47.07 29.86 9.39
C ARG A 155 -47.11 30.41 10.81
N LEU A 156 -46.62 31.63 11.01
CA LEU A 156 -46.90 32.38 12.23
C LEU A 156 -48.24 33.11 12.05
N ASP A 157 -49.31 32.47 12.52
CA ASP A 157 -50.59 33.13 12.78
C ASP A 157 -50.39 34.10 13.96
N ILE A 158 -50.25 35.39 13.67
CA ILE A 158 -50.26 36.43 14.69
C ILE A 158 -51.65 37.08 14.66
N GLN A 159 -52.53 36.62 15.56
CA GLN A 159 -53.67 37.39 16.02
C GLN A 159 -53.17 38.61 16.82
N ASP A 160 -53.52 39.83 16.40
CA ASP A 160 -53.92 40.95 17.28
C ASP A 160 -54.29 42.14 16.39
N ARG A 161 -55.55 42.60 16.34
CA ARG A 161 -56.27 43.44 17.32
C ARG A 161 -55.59 44.79 17.58
N ASP A 162 -56.15 45.79 16.90
CA ASP A 162 -56.28 47.22 17.25
C ASP A 162 -55.19 47.94 18.07
N HIS A 163 -54.72 49.06 17.48
CA HIS A 163 -54.38 50.36 18.08
C HIS A 163 -52.94 50.91 17.94
N SER A 164 -52.89 52.04 17.21
CA SER A 164 -52.10 53.28 17.43
C SER A 164 -50.58 53.30 17.27
N TYR A 165 -50.16 54.07 16.24
CA TYR A 165 -49.27 55.23 16.32
C TYR A 165 -47.90 55.02 16.97
N TYR A 166 -46.81 55.02 16.17
CA TYR A 166 -45.58 55.83 16.30
C TYR A 166 -44.52 55.34 15.29
N GLU A 167 -43.83 56.28 14.65
CA GLU A 167 -42.81 56.10 13.61
C GLU A 167 -41.63 55.21 14.03
N ARG A 168 -41.10 54.42 13.07
CA ARG A 168 -39.63 54.24 12.96
C ARG A 168 -39.21 53.84 11.55
N ASP A 169 -38.50 54.78 10.92
CA ASP A 169 -37.61 54.60 9.77
C ASP A 169 -36.73 53.35 9.89
N SER A 170 -36.66 52.52 8.85
CA SER A 170 -35.53 51.60 8.63
C SER A 170 -35.34 51.32 7.14
N VAL A 171 -34.15 51.70 6.69
CA VAL A 171 -33.69 51.87 5.31
C VAL A 171 -33.23 50.54 4.72
N MET A 172 -33.57 50.30 3.45
CA MET A 172 -33.14 49.15 2.66
C MET A 172 -31.69 49.34 2.23
N LEU A 173 -30.75 48.48 2.67
CA LEU A 173 -29.40 48.44 2.13
C LEU A 173 -29.05 47.03 1.65
N GLY A 174 -28.85 46.95 0.33
CA GLY A 174 -28.57 45.76 -0.44
C GLY A 174 -27.14 45.24 -0.37
N GLY A 175 -26.94 44.20 -1.17
CA GLY A 175 -25.90 43.18 -1.14
C GLY A 175 -24.44 43.59 -0.97
N ILE A 176 -23.70 42.69 -0.31
CA ILE A 176 -22.25 42.57 -0.43
C ILE A 176 -21.89 41.11 -0.73
N SER A 177 -21.36 40.87 -1.92
CA SER A 177 -20.68 39.63 -2.31
C SER A 177 -19.20 39.73 -1.93
N PRO A 178 -18.61 38.72 -1.25
CA PRO A 178 -17.20 38.72 -0.90
C PRO A 178 -16.37 38.03 -1.99
N HIS A 179 -16.04 38.75 -3.06
CA HIS A 179 -14.93 38.40 -3.93
C HIS A 179 -14.20 39.67 -4.33
N HIS A 180 -13.02 39.88 -3.74
CA HIS A 180 -12.15 41.00 -4.07
C HIS A 180 -10.78 40.44 -4.47
N ASP A 181 -10.60 40.18 -5.77
CA ASP A 181 -9.28 40.03 -6.37
C ASP A 181 -8.67 41.44 -6.46
N TYR A 182 -7.65 41.71 -5.65
CA TYR A 182 -6.86 42.93 -5.75
C TYR A 182 -5.71 42.69 -6.73
N ASN A 183 -5.86 43.22 -7.95
CA ASN A 183 -4.74 43.50 -8.83
C ASN A 183 -4.64 45.00 -9.12
N ASP A 184 -3.38 45.44 -9.18
CA ASP A 184 -2.85 46.70 -9.71
C ASP A 184 -3.20 48.02 -9.04
N SER A 185 -2.19 48.60 -8.37
CA SER A 185 -1.77 49.99 -8.62
C SER A 185 -0.34 50.25 -8.12
N LYS A 186 0.46 50.85 -9.00
CA LYS A 186 1.91 51.09 -8.90
C LYS A 186 2.30 52.32 -8.09
N SER A 187 3.59 52.30 -7.66
CA SER A 187 4.61 53.38 -7.72
C SER A 187 5.10 54.08 -6.44
N SER A 188 6.44 54.05 -6.33
CA SER A 188 7.39 55.01 -5.70
C SER A 188 7.57 54.90 -4.17
N THR A 189 8.75 54.93 -3.53
CA THR A 189 10.09 55.49 -3.85
C THR A 189 11.11 55.01 -2.80
N GLY A 190 12.39 54.81 -3.17
CA GLY A 190 13.58 55.20 -2.37
C GLY A 190 14.10 54.32 -1.20
N THR A 191 15.35 53.87 -1.33
CA THR A 191 16.30 53.29 -0.33
C THR A 191 16.70 54.34 0.77
N PRO A 192 17.39 54.02 1.91
CA PRO A 192 18.58 53.17 2.03
C PRO A 192 18.69 52.25 3.28
N LEU A 193 19.80 51.51 3.27
CA LEU A 193 20.30 50.52 4.24
C LEU A 193 20.79 51.14 5.56
N SER A 194 20.66 50.36 6.64
CA SER A 194 21.64 50.24 7.74
C SER A 194 21.53 48.85 8.34
#